data_AF-A0A5N5MM54-F1
#
_entry.id   AF-A0A5N5MM54-F1
#
_cell.length_a   1.000
_cell.length_b   1.000
_cell.length_c   1.000
_cell.angle_alpha   90.00
_cell.angle_beta   90.00
_cell.angle_gamma   90.00
#
_symmetry.space_group_name_H-M   'P 1'
#
loop_
_entity.id
_entity.type
_entity.pdbx_description
1 polymer ?
#
loop_
_entity_poly.entity_id
_entity_poly.type
_entity_poly.pdbx_seq_one_letter_code
_entity_poly.pdbx_strand_id
1 'polypeptide(L)'
;MLYTSSLLYATEDVHIWRDNLRNSCHPLEECIQHWPEKPARYRIGYFGGKLSEIPSMLVNHYPPCPDPSLTFGVSEHCDPNLKTILQESDVFGLQVLRNCEWIGVEPISKAFVVNMGYQMQIISNNKLRSVEHRAVTNSEKARTSVAMFFIPNGDSIVEPAKALADSRNPAIFKSFQYKEFITHFINRTGGIDVALEPFKLQA
;
A
#
# COMPACT_ATOMS: atom_id res chain seq x y z
N MET A 1 11.07 1.42 -12.02
CA MET A 1 11.02 0.00 -12.47
C MET A 1 9.62 -0.32 -12.97
N LEU A 2 9.47 -0.80 -14.21
CA LEU A 2 8.21 -1.25 -14.80
C LEU A 2 8.13 -2.78 -14.70
N TYR A 3 7.00 -3.31 -14.26
CA TYR A 3 6.74 -4.75 -14.24
C TYR A 3 5.25 -5.03 -14.44
N THR A 4 4.93 -6.20 -14.98
CA THR A 4 3.56 -6.71 -15.14
C THR A 4 3.22 -7.58 -13.95
N SER A 5 1.96 -7.53 -13.54
CA SER A 5 1.40 -8.18 -12.37
C SER A 5 2.05 -7.72 -11.04
N SER A 6 2.91 -8.55 -10.44
CA SER A 6 3.60 -8.31 -9.18
C SER A 6 5.12 -8.38 -9.31
N LEU A 7 5.84 -8.00 -8.25
CA LEU A 7 7.32 -8.15 -8.19
C LEU A 7 7.77 -9.62 -8.17
N LEU A 8 6.83 -10.55 -7.96
CA LEU A 8 7.07 -11.99 -7.85
C LEU A 8 6.44 -12.76 -9.01
N TYR A 9 6.35 -12.14 -10.20
CA TYR A 9 5.71 -12.73 -11.39
C TYR A 9 6.09 -14.20 -11.64
N ALA A 10 7.36 -14.56 -11.47
CA ALA A 10 7.85 -15.91 -11.76
C ALA A 10 7.37 -16.98 -10.75
N THR A 11 6.91 -16.57 -9.57
CA THR A 11 6.58 -17.46 -8.45
C THR A 11 5.16 -17.25 -7.92
N GLU A 12 4.35 -16.43 -8.58
CA GLU A 12 2.96 -16.22 -8.18
C GLU A 12 2.06 -17.30 -8.79
N ASP A 13 1.21 -17.91 -7.96
CA ASP A 13 0.27 -18.94 -8.42
C ASP A 13 -0.83 -18.36 -9.31
N VAL A 14 -1.18 -17.08 -9.09
CA VAL A 14 -2.19 -16.34 -9.84
C VAL A 14 -1.63 -14.98 -10.22
N HIS A 15 -1.53 -14.73 -11.53
CA HIS A 15 -1.14 -13.43 -12.06
C HIS A 15 -2.27 -12.41 -11.91
N ILE A 16 -1.94 -11.20 -11.44
CA ILE A 16 -2.87 -10.08 -11.33
C ILE A 16 -2.90 -9.26 -12.64
N TRP A 17 -4.08 -8.74 -12.98
CA TRP A 17 -4.34 -8.05 -14.24
C TRP A 17 -3.99 -6.56 -14.18
N ARG A 18 -2.69 -6.27 -14.13
CA ARG A 18 -2.15 -4.92 -13.94
C ARG A 18 -0.72 -4.78 -14.47
N ASP A 19 -0.38 -3.60 -14.99
CA ASP A 19 0.99 -3.13 -15.13
C ASP A 19 1.29 -2.06 -14.08
N ASN A 20 2.53 -1.99 -13.60
CA ASN A 20 2.89 -0.96 -12.64
C ASN A 20 4.28 -0.34 -12.87
N LEU A 21 4.38 0.94 -12.54
CA LEU A 21 5.62 1.68 -12.57
C LEU A 21 5.92 2.19 -11.15
N ARG A 22 6.96 1.62 -10.55
CA ARG A 22 7.44 2.01 -9.22
C ARG A 22 8.60 2.98 -9.32
N ASN A 23 8.52 4.09 -8.59
CA ASN A 23 9.59 5.08 -8.49
C ASN A 23 9.85 5.44 -7.02
N SER A 24 11.12 5.42 -6.63
CA SER A 24 11.56 6.08 -5.40
C SER A 24 11.41 7.59 -5.58
N CYS A 25 11.01 8.31 -4.53
CA CYS A 25 10.78 9.75 -4.58
C CYS A 25 11.66 10.54 -3.59
N HIS A 26 12.53 9.88 -2.84
CA HIS A 26 13.39 10.55 -1.86
C HIS A 26 14.76 9.89 -1.70
N PRO A 27 15.83 10.70 -1.56
CA PRO A 27 15.85 12.14 -1.85
C PRO A 27 15.56 12.38 -3.33
N LEU A 28 14.74 13.39 -3.63
CA LEU A 28 14.18 13.58 -4.99
C LEU A 28 15.31 13.81 -6.00
N GLU A 29 16.31 14.59 -5.60
CA GLU A 29 17.46 14.98 -6.38
C GLU A 29 18.22 13.75 -6.92
N GLU A 30 18.31 12.69 -6.12
CA GLU A 30 18.94 11.43 -6.51
C GLU A 30 17.99 10.49 -7.26
N CYS A 31 16.69 10.57 -6.98
CA CYS A 31 15.70 9.67 -7.56
C CYS A 31 15.26 10.08 -8.97
N ILE A 32 15.11 11.39 -9.22
CA ILE A 32 14.47 11.93 -10.42
C ILE A 32 15.20 11.56 -11.72
N GLN A 33 16.52 11.38 -11.66
CA GLN A 33 17.34 10.91 -12.78
C GLN A 33 16.96 9.50 -13.25
N HIS A 34 16.36 8.68 -12.37
CA HIS A 34 15.91 7.32 -12.67
C HIS A 34 14.46 7.27 -13.18
N TRP A 35 13.73 8.38 -13.16
CA TRP A 35 12.35 8.45 -13.63
C TRP A 35 12.31 8.55 -15.17
N PRO A 36 11.24 8.06 -15.82
CA PRO A 36 11.05 8.23 -17.27
C PRO A 36 11.23 9.67 -17.74
N GLU A 37 11.99 9.86 -18.83
CA GLU A 37 12.15 11.15 -19.52
C GLU A 37 10.97 11.48 -20.43
N LYS A 38 10.27 10.44 -20.88
CA LYS A 38 9.10 10.56 -21.75
C LYS A 38 7.86 10.04 -21.02
N PRO A 39 6.74 10.77 -21.09
CA PRO A 39 6.62 12.12 -21.69
C PRO A 39 7.43 13.17 -20.91
N ALA A 40 7.85 14.27 -21.55
CA ALA A 40 8.71 15.30 -20.92
C ALA A 40 8.13 15.87 -19.61
N ARG A 41 6.80 15.86 -19.47
CA ARG A 41 6.07 16.25 -18.26
C ARG A 41 6.09 15.22 -17.13
N TYR A 42 6.63 14.02 -17.32
CA TYR A 42 6.65 12.97 -16.29
C TYR A 42 7.46 13.39 -15.07
N ARG A 43 8.61 14.02 -15.29
CA ARG A 43 9.48 14.58 -14.23
C ARG A 43 8.99 15.94 -13.69
N ILE A 44 8.03 16.58 -14.39
CA ILE A 44 7.49 17.91 -14.05
C ILE A 44 6.12 17.71 -13.39
N GLY A 45 6.09 17.50 -12.08
CA GLY A 45 4.85 17.20 -11.35
C GLY A 45 4.88 17.53 -9.86
N TYR A 46 3.67 17.61 -9.28
CA TYR A 46 3.29 18.08 -7.93
C TYR A 46 3.99 17.40 -6.73
N PHE A 47 4.76 16.33 -6.97
CA PHE A 47 5.36 15.49 -5.93
C PHE A 47 6.85 15.76 -5.69
N GLY A 48 7.40 16.80 -6.32
CA GLY A 48 8.76 17.25 -6.02
C GLY A 48 8.83 18.10 -4.75
N GLY A 49 9.02 17.48 -3.57
CA GLY A 49 9.13 18.21 -2.31
C GLY A 49 9.50 17.36 -1.08
N LYS A 50 9.85 18.04 0.03
CA LYS A 50 10.41 17.48 1.28
C LYS A 50 9.40 16.76 2.20
N LEU A 51 8.45 16.00 1.65
CA LEU A 51 7.45 15.33 2.48
C LEU A 51 7.75 13.82 2.59
N SER A 52 8.32 13.46 3.75
CA SER A 52 8.68 12.12 4.26
C SER A 52 9.93 11.48 3.66
N GLU A 53 10.68 10.77 4.51
CA GLU A 53 12.06 10.36 4.26
C GLU A 53 12.20 9.19 3.27
N ILE A 54 11.12 8.49 2.87
CA ILE A 54 11.11 7.54 1.73
C ILE A 54 9.68 7.41 1.13
N PRO A 55 9.15 8.37 0.36
CA PRO A 55 7.94 8.16 -0.40
C PRO A 55 8.25 7.23 -1.58
N SER A 56 7.57 6.09 -1.63
CA SER A 56 7.56 5.24 -2.82
C SER A 56 6.29 5.55 -3.59
N MET A 57 6.41 5.89 -4.87
CA MET A 57 5.27 6.06 -5.77
C MET A 57 5.09 4.78 -6.60
N LEU A 58 3.85 4.33 -6.71
CA LEU A 58 3.45 3.23 -7.58
C LEU A 58 2.31 3.71 -8.47
N VAL A 59 2.60 3.81 -9.76
CA VAL A 59 1.57 4.03 -10.78
C VAL A 59 1.07 2.66 -11.21
N ASN A 60 -0.23 2.44 -11.08
CA ASN A 60 -0.90 1.21 -11.45
C ASN A 60 -1.77 1.46 -12.67
N HIS A 61 -1.62 0.64 -13.70
CA HIS A 61 -2.47 0.64 -14.88
C HIS A 61 -3.16 -0.72 -15.00
N TYR A 62 -4.49 -0.71 -15.08
CA TYR A 62 -5.32 -1.90 -15.16
C TYR A 62 -6.01 -1.90 -16.53
N PRO A 63 -5.55 -2.71 -17.50
CA PRO A 63 -6.22 -2.85 -18.78
C PRO A 63 -7.63 -3.44 -18.62
N PRO A 64 -8.53 -3.23 -19.60
CA PRO A 64 -9.79 -3.97 -19.63
C PRO A 64 -9.53 -5.49 -19.60
N CYS A 65 -10.28 -6.21 -18.77
CA CYS A 65 -10.18 -7.66 -18.61
C CYS A 65 -11.41 -8.32 -19.25
N PRO A 66 -11.26 -9.22 -20.24
CA PRO A 66 -12.39 -9.87 -20.90
C PRO A 66 -13.32 -10.63 -19.93
N ASP A 67 -12.75 -11.20 -18.87
CA ASP A 67 -13.49 -11.87 -17.81
C ASP A 67 -12.98 -11.42 -16.42
N PRO A 68 -13.53 -10.32 -15.88
CA PRO A 68 -13.07 -9.77 -14.62
C PRO A 68 -13.42 -10.64 -13.40
N SER A 69 -14.20 -11.71 -13.58
CA SER A 69 -14.54 -12.65 -12.49
C SER A 69 -13.40 -13.61 -12.15
N LEU A 70 -12.45 -13.79 -13.08
CA LEU A 70 -11.36 -14.76 -12.96
C LEU A 70 -10.05 -14.15 -12.43
N THR A 71 -9.96 -12.84 -12.25
CA THR A 71 -8.72 -12.17 -11.84
C THR A 71 -8.97 -10.89 -11.06
N PHE A 72 -7.96 -10.47 -10.32
CA PHE A 72 -7.92 -9.17 -9.67
C PHE A 72 -6.89 -8.28 -10.33
N GLY A 73 -7.12 -6.97 -10.30
CA GLY A 73 -6.07 -6.00 -10.60
C GLY A 73 -5.02 -5.98 -9.48
N VAL A 74 -5.46 -6.08 -8.23
CA VAL A 74 -4.61 -6.31 -7.04
C VAL A 74 -5.40 -7.20 -6.09
N SER A 75 -4.76 -8.26 -5.59
CA SER A 75 -5.34 -9.15 -4.60
C SER A 75 -5.58 -8.46 -3.26
N GLU A 76 -6.33 -9.15 -2.40
CA GLU A 76 -6.73 -8.69 -1.07
C GLU A 76 -5.49 -8.52 -0.17
N HIS A 77 -5.32 -7.34 0.41
CA HIS A 77 -4.18 -7.04 1.29
C HIS A 77 -4.45 -5.87 2.24
N CYS A 78 -3.58 -5.78 3.24
CA CYS A 78 -3.36 -4.60 4.06
C CYS A 78 -2.00 -4.00 3.71
N ASP A 79 -1.92 -2.68 3.77
CA ASP A 79 -0.68 -1.95 3.50
C ASP A 79 0.33 -2.11 4.64
N PRO A 80 1.61 -2.48 4.38
CA PRO A 80 2.61 -2.68 5.42
C PRO A 80 3.15 -1.38 6.01
N ASN A 81 2.88 -0.24 5.36
CA ASN A 81 3.47 1.06 5.64
C ASN A 81 2.67 1.88 6.68
N LEU A 82 3.04 3.15 6.87
CA LEU A 82 2.37 4.04 7.83
C LEU A 82 0.99 4.46 7.32
N LYS A 83 0.97 5.12 6.18
CA LYS A 83 -0.24 5.53 5.47
C LYS A 83 0.03 5.57 3.98
N THR A 84 -1.03 5.44 3.20
CA THR A 84 -0.99 5.54 1.74
C THR A 84 -1.96 6.61 1.30
N ILE A 85 -1.53 7.40 0.33
CA ILE A 85 -2.37 8.39 -0.36
C ILE A 85 -2.54 7.89 -1.79
N LEU A 86 -3.78 7.67 -2.20
CA LEU A 86 -4.14 7.14 -3.50
C LEU A 86 -4.92 8.18 -4.29
N GLN A 87 -4.46 8.44 -5.51
CA GLN A 87 -5.22 9.14 -6.53
C GLN A 87 -5.75 8.13 -7.55
N GLU A 88 -7.04 8.19 -7.85
CA GLU A 88 -7.70 7.29 -8.79
C GLU A 88 -8.17 8.06 -10.04
N SER A 89 -8.23 7.37 -11.18
CA SER A 89 -9.02 7.82 -12.33
C SER A 89 -10.52 7.75 -12.01
N ASP A 90 -11.37 8.23 -12.91
CA ASP A 90 -12.84 8.20 -12.84
C ASP A 90 -13.46 6.81 -13.10
N VAL A 91 -12.68 5.74 -12.88
CA VAL A 91 -13.09 4.35 -13.14
C VAL A 91 -13.09 3.59 -11.82
N PHE A 92 -14.22 2.97 -11.47
CA PHE A 92 -14.37 2.14 -10.29
C PHE A 92 -13.40 0.95 -10.31
N GLY A 93 -12.93 0.55 -9.13
CA GLY A 93 -12.09 -0.64 -9.01
C GLY A 93 -11.56 -0.89 -7.60
N LEU A 94 -11.35 0.16 -6.80
CA LEU A 94 -10.98 -0.01 -5.40
C LEU A 94 -12.16 -0.54 -4.59
N GLN A 95 -11.92 -1.60 -3.81
CA GLN A 95 -12.85 -2.12 -2.82
C GLN A 95 -12.14 -2.24 -1.47
N VAL A 96 -12.88 -1.97 -0.39
CA VAL A 96 -12.43 -2.13 1.00
C VAL A 96 -13.32 -3.14 1.70
N LEU A 97 -12.74 -3.98 2.56
CA LEU A 97 -13.51 -4.94 3.35
C LEU A 97 -14.03 -4.26 4.61
N ARG A 98 -15.34 -4.33 4.84
CA ARG A 98 -16.00 -3.83 6.04
C ARG A 98 -17.10 -4.80 6.43
N ASN A 99 -17.11 -5.25 7.68
CA ASN A 99 -18.11 -6.18 8.20
C ASN A 99 -18.28 -7.45 7.33
N CYS A 100 -17.17 -8.03 6.88
CA CYS A 100 -17.14 -9.18 5.97
C CYS A 100 -17.76 -8.94 4.58
N GLU A 101 -17.99 -7.69 4.20
CA GLU A 101 -18.50 -7.31 2.88
C GLU A 101 -17.51 -6.40 2.15
N TRP A 102 -17.34 -6.65 0.85
CA TRP A 102 -16.52 -5.81 -0.03
C TRP A 102 -17.34 -4.60 -0.49
N ILE A 103 -16.91 -3.41 -0.09
CA ILE A 103 -17.57 -2.14 -0.43
C ILE A 103 -16.71 -1.40 -1.45
N GLY A 104 -17.32 -1.00 -2.57
CA GLY A 104 -16.67 -0.16 -3.58
C GLY A 104 -16.41 1.25 -3.06
N VAL A 105 -15.21 1.77 -3.34
CA VAL A 105 -14.87 3.16 -3.08
C VAL A 105 -15.19 3.97 -4.33
N GLU A 106 -16.02 5.00 -4.19
CA GLU A 106 -16.41 5.87 -5.30
C GLU A 106 -15.24 6.77 -5.72
N PRO A 107 -14.85 6.78 -7.01
CA PRO A 107 -13.86 7.72 -7.50
C PRO A 107 -14.41 9.16 -7.49
N ILE A 108 -13.89 9.99 -6.60
CA ILE A 108 -14.28 11.40 -6.51
C ILE A 108 -13.22 12.27 -7.21
N SER A 109 -13.67 13.07 -8.18
CA SER A 109 -12.79 13.99 -8.91
C SER A 109 -12.04 14.93 -7.95
N LYS A 110 -10.72 15.02 -8.11
CA LYS A 110 -9.80 15.87 -7.30
C LYS A 110 -9.72 15.49 -5.81
N ALA A 111 -10.25 14.34 -5.42
CA ALA A 111 -10.05 13.79 -4.09
C ALA A 111 -8.87 12.81 -4.06
N PHE A 112 -8.38 12.55 -2.86
CA PHE A 112 -7.47 11.45 -2.58
C PHE A 112 -8.13 10.49 -1.60
N VAL A 113 -7.94 9.20 -1.81
CA VAL A 113 -8.22 8.18 -0.79
C VAL A 113 -7.02 8.10 0.13
N VAL A 114 -7.26 8.10 1.44
CA VAL A 114 -6.21 7.93 2.45
C VAL A 114 -6.50 6.68 3.24
N ASN A 115 -5.58 5.71 3.20
CA ASN A 115 -5.68 4.49 3.98
C ASN A 115 -4.53 4.40 4.98
N MET A 116 -4.84 3.86 6.15
CA MET A 116 -3.86 3.60 7.21
C MET A 116 -3.30 2.20 7.00
N GLY A 117 -1.98 2.06 7.10
CA GLY A 117 -1.34 0.76 7.04
C GLY A 117 -1.06 0.19 8.43
N TYR A 118 -0.40 -0.98 8.46
CA TYR A 118 -0.10 -1.70 9.68
C TYR A 118 0.73 -0.91 10.68
N GLN A 119 1.66 -0.07 10.24
CA GLN A 119 2.48 0.70 11.19
C GLN A 119 1.62 1.68 11.99
N MET A 120 0.63 2.31 11.36
CA MET A 120 -0.29 3.21 12.07
C MET A 120 -1.18 2.44 13.05
N GLN A 121 -1.61 1.22 12.69
CA GLN A 121 -2.35 0.37 13.61
C GLN A 121 -1.53 0.00 14.86
N ILE A 122 -0.25 -0.34 14.68
CA ILE A 122 0.67 -0.64 15.78
C ILE A 122 0.92 0.59 16.66
N ILE A 123 1.31 1.71 16.04
CA ILE A 123 1.61 2.98 16.74
C ILE A 123 0.37 3.48 17.52
N SER A 124 -0.82 3.34 16.94
CA SER A 124 -2.07 3.74 17.59
C SER A 124 -2.57 2.77 18.65
N ASN A 125 -1.86 1.67 18.90
CA ASN A 125 -2.25 0.59 19.80
C ASN A 125 -3.67 0.07 19.49
N ASN A 126 -3.94 -0.25 18.20
CA ASN A 126 -5.22 -0.69 17.65
C ASN A 126 -6.39 0.34 17.68
N LYS A 127 -6.16 1.60 18.06
CA LYS A 127 -7.20 2.65 17.97
C LYS A 127 -7.55 2.99 16.52
N LEU A 128 -6.57 2.90 15.62
CA LEU A 128 -6.77 2.89 14.18
C LEU A 128 -6.49 1.46 13.68
N ARG A 129 -7.23 1.02 12.66
CA ARG A 129 -7.04 -0.29 12.05
C ARG A 129 -6.64 -0.12 10.59
N SER A 130 -5.69 -0.95 10.17
CA SER A 130 -5.44 -1.19 8.76
C SER A 130 -6.66 -1.90 8.17
N VAL A 131 -7.05 -1.51 6.97
CA VAL A 131 -8.25 -2.04 6.31
C VAL A 131 -7.82 -2.85 5.10
N GLU A 132 -8.35 -4.07 5.02
CA GLU A 132 -8.17 -4.91 3.85
C GLU A 132 -8.81 -4.26 2.64
N HIS A 133 -8.07 -4.25 1.55
CA HIS A 133 -8.50 -3.65 0.31
C HIS A 133 -7.98 -4.46 -0.88
N ARG A 134 -8.68 -4.32 -2.01
CA ARG A 134 -8.34 -4.97 -3.28
C ARG A 134 -8.69 -4.05 -4.44
N ALA A 135 -8.14 -4.35 -5.61
CA ALA A 135 -8.54 -3.68 -6.84
C ALA A 135 -9.13 -4.71 -7.81
N VAL A 136 -10.40 -4.55 -8.16
CA VAL A 136 -11.08 -5.35 -9.19
C VAL A 136 -10.88 -4.74 -10.57
N THR A 137 -11.01 -5.57 -11.60
CA THR A 137 -10.96 -5.12 -13.00
C THR A 137 -12.37 -5.06 -13.60
N ASN A 138 -12.47 -4.57 -14.84
CA ASN A 138 -13.70 -4.55 -15.61
C ASN A 138 -13.38 -4.78 -17.10
N SER A 139 -14.37 -5.13 -17.91
CA SER A 139 -14.19 -5.47 -19.32
C SER A 139 -14.22 -4.30 -20.29
N GLU A 140 -14.54 -3.08 -19.83
CA GLU A 140 -14.86 -1.96 -20.71
C GLU A 140 -13.79 -0.87 -20.73
N LYS A 141 -13.26 -0.50 -19.56
CA LYS A 141 -12.44 0.70 -19.36
C LYS A 141 -11.17 0.39 -18.59
N ALA A 142 -10.05 0.88 -19.12
CA ALA A 142 -8.80 0.87 -18.40
C ALA A 142 -8.89 1.80 -17.18
N ARG A 143 -8.31 1.39 -16.05
CA ARG A 143 -8.21 2.19 -14.83
C ARG A 143 -6.76 2.54 -14.58
N THR A 144 -6.48 3.76 -14.11
CA THR A 144 -5.14 4.14 -13.65
C THR A 144 -5.23 4.72 -12.25
N SER A 145 -4.28 4.37 -11.39
CA SER A 145 -4.17 4.97 -10.06
C SER A 145 -2.71 5.24 -9.70
N VAL A 146 -2.48 6.21 -8.84
CA VAL A 146 -1.16 6.57 -8.33
C VAL A 146 -1.20 6.46 -6.81
N ALA A 147 -0.49 5.48 -6.27
CA ALA A 147 -0.35 5.27 -4.83
C ALA A 147 0.99 5.86 -4.35
N MET A 148 0.94 6.64 -3.28
CA MET A 148 2.10 7.18 -2.58
C MET A 148 2.16 6.56 -1.18
N PHE A 149 3.20 5.75 -0.95
CA PHE A 149 3.41 5.03 0.29
C PHE A 149 4.38 5.80 1.20
N PHE A 150 3.97 6.03 2.44
CA PHE A 150 4.81 6.63 3.48
C PHE A 150 5.40 5.51 4.33
N ILE A 151 6.66 5.16 4.06
CA ILE A 151 7.33 3.98 4.61
C ILE A 151 8.42 4.43 5.60
N PRO A 152 8.49 3.85 6.82
CA PRO A 152 9.62 4.07 7.71
C PRO A 152 10.95 3.58 7.12
N ASN A 153 12.07 4.09 7.61
CA ASN A 153 13.36 3.47 7.34
C ASN A 153 13.38 2.06 7.97
N GLY A 154 14.10 1.12 7.35
CA GLY A 154 14.27 -0.24 7.88
C GLY A 154 14.79 -0.29 9.31
N ASP A 155 15.66 0.63 9.71
CA ASP A 155 16.22 0.69 11.06
C ASP A 155 15.34 1.47 12.06
N SER A 156 14.23 2.07 11.61
CA SER A 156 13.28 2.74 12.50
C SER A 156 12.66 1.75 13.48
N ILE A 157 12.61 2.15 14.76
CA ILE A 157 11.88 1.41 15.79
C ILE A 157 10.40 1.71 15.68
N VAL A 158 9.58 0.65 15.64
CA VAL A 158 8.13 0.70 15.61
C VAL A 158 7.60 0.11 16.91
N GLU A 159 6.77 0.88 17.61
CA GLU A 159 6.14 0.48 18.87
C GLU A 159 4.86 1.30 19.11
N PRO A 160 3.95 0.85 19.99
CA PRO A 160 2.83 1.67 20.43
C PRO A 160 3.28 3.02 20.98
N ALA A 161 2.64 4.11 20.55
CA ALA A 161 2.96 5.44 21.06
C ALA A 161 2.71 5.48 22.57
N LYS A 162 3.68 5.98 23.35
CA LYS A 162 3.59 6.06 24.82
C LYS A 162 2.36 6.82 25.32
N ALA A 163 1.87 7.80 24.56
CA ALA A 163 0.64 8.54 24.87
C ALA A 163 -0.65 7.71 24.69
N LEU A 164 -0.57 6.59 23.97
CA LEU A 164 -1.69 5.71 23.63
C LEU A 164 -1.59 4.33 24.30
N ALA A 165 -0.51 4.06 25.04
CA ALA A 165 -0.33 2.86 25.84
C ALA A 165 -0.01 3.23 27.29
N ASP A 166 -0.95 2.98 28.19
CA ASP A 166 -0.84 3.28 29.63
C ASP A 166 -1.38 2.10 30.47
N SER A 167 -1.46 2.26 31.80
CA SER A 167 -1.97 1.21 32.69
C SER A 167 -3.43 0.83 32.46
N ARG A 168 -4.23 1.68 31.81
CA ARG A 168 -5.64 1.43 31.47
C ARG A 168 -5.80 0.93 30.04
N ASN A 169 -4.85 1.23 29.16
CA ASN A 169 -4.75 0.71 27.80
C ASN A 169 -3.36 0.09 27.58
N PRO A 170 -3.10 -1.14 28.07
CA PRO A 170 -1.79 -1.75 27.97
C PRO A 170 -1.35 -1.89 26.50
N ALA A 171 -0.04 -1.87 26.29
CA ALA A 171 0.52 -2.10 24.95
C ALA A 171 0.08 -3.48 24.43
N ILE A 172 -0.39 -3.53 23.19
CA ILE A 172 -0.78 -4.77 22.50
C ILE A 172 0.38 -5.30 21.67
N PHE A 173 1.30 -4.43 21.26
CA PHE A 173 2.43 -4.76 20.39
C PHE A 173 3.75 -4.51 21.10
N LYS A 174 4.77 -5.33 20.78
CA LYS A 174 6.15 -5.12 21.26
C LYS A 174 6.87 -4.09 20.38
N SER A 175 8.04 -3.67 20.84
CA SER A 175 8.98 -2.83 20.07
C SER A 175 9.82 -3.68 19.13
N PHE A 176 10.02 -3.24 17.88
CA PHE A 176 10.81 -3.96 16.86
C PHE A 176 11.34 -3.00 15.78
N GLN A 177 12.33 -3.44 14.99
CA GLN A 177 12.79 -2.69 13.82
C GLN A 177 11.87 -2.92 12.62
N TYR A 178 11.57 -1.86 11.84
CA TYR A 178 10.70 -1.98 10.67
C TYR A 178 11.20 -3.02 9.64
N LYS A 179 12.51 -3.20 9.51
CA LYS A 179 13.09 -4.22 8.62
C LYS A 179 12.72 -5.65 9.03
N GLU A 180 12.55 -5.91 10.32
CA GLU A 180 12.08 -7.22 10.82
C GLU A 180 10.65 -7.46 10.36
N PHE A 181 9.80 -6.43 10.50
CA PHE A 181 8.41 -6.47 10.06
C PHE A 181 8.28 -6.67 8.56
N ILE A 182 8.96 -5.87 7.73
CA ILE A 182 8.80 -5.97 6.27
C ILE A 182 9.36 -7.29 5.73
N THR A 183 10.44 -7.81 6.33
CA THR A 183 10.99 -9.13 5.98
C THR A 183 9.98 -10.23 6.29
N HIS A 184 9.37 -10.20 7.48
CA HIS A 184 8.30 -11.13 7.83
C HIS A 184 7.10 -10.98 6.89
N PHE A 185 6.67 -9.74 6.63
CA PHE A 185 5.52 -9.43 5.78
C PHE A 185 5.69 -9.98 4.37
N ILE A 186 6.89 -9.84 3.76
CA ILE A 186 7.17 -10.31 2.39
C ILE A 186 7.27 -11.84 2.33
N ASN A 187 7.89 -12.46 3.35
CA ASN A 187 8.14 -13.90 3.36
C ASN A 187 6.96 -14.73 3.90
N ARG A 188 5.89 -14.09 4.37
CA ARG A 188 4.78 -14.82 4.97
C ARG A 188 4.09 -15.72 3.96
N THR A 189 3.69 -16.89 4.44
CA THR A 189 2.72 -17.76 3.80
C THR A 189 1.48 -17.81 4.70
N GLY A 190 0.31 -17.41 4.18
CA GLY A 190 -0.95 -17.41 4.94
C GLY A 190 -1.70 -16.09 4.94
N GLY A 191 -2.84 -16.09 5.64
CA GLY A 191 -3.82 -14.99 5.67
C GLY A 191 -3.32 -13.71 6.35
N ILE A 192 -4.07 -12.64 6.12
CA ILE A 192 -3.76 -11.27 6.56
C ILE A 192 -3.66 -11.18 8.10
N ASP A 193 -4.46 -11.96 8.82
CA ASP A 193 -4.47 -12.04 10.30
C ASP A 193 -3.12 -12.43 10.90
N VAL A 194 -2.27 -13.14 10.15
CA VAL A 194 -0.98 -13.65 10.64
C VAL A 194 0.10 -12.57 10.61
N ALA A 195 -0.05 -11.51 9.82
CA ALA A 195 1.00 -10.52 9.57
C ALA A 195 1.46 -9.76 10.83
N LEU A 196 0.56 -9.60 11.81
CA LEU A 196 0.86 -8.90 13.07
C LEU A 196 1.16 -9.83 14.25
N GLU A 197 0.86 -11.14 14.14
CA GLU A 197 0.97 -12.07 15.27
C GLU A 197 2.36 -12.10 15.92
N PRO A 198 3.48 -12.18 15.17
CA PRO A 198 4.80 -12.19 15.79
C PRO A 198 5.16 -10.90 16.52
N PHE A 199 4.41 -9.82 16.30
CA PHE A 199 4.65 -8.49 16.84
C PHE A 199 3.69 -8.12 17.98
N LYS A 200 2.70 -8.97 18.27
CA LYS A 200 1.86 -8.82 19.46
C LYS A 200 2.65 -9.22 20.71
N LEU A 201 2.35 -8.55 21.83
CA LEU A 201 2.73 -9.03 23.15
C LEU A 201 1.88 -10.27 23.44
N GLN A 202 2.51 -11.39 23.82
CA GLN A 202 1.76 -12.56 24.27
C GLN A 202 0.97 -12.18 25.53
N ALA A 203 -0.31 -12.57 25.56
CA ALA A 203 -1.17 -12.42 26.72
C ALA A 203 -0.75 -13.37 27.84
#